data_AF-A0A7S0DYQ8-F1
#
_entry.id   AF-A0A7S0DYQ8-F1
#
_cell.length_a   1.000
_cell.length_b   1.000
_cell.length_c   1.000
_cell.angle_alpha   90.00
_cell.angle_beta   90.00
_cell.angle_gamma   90.00
#
_symmetry.space_group_name_H-M   'P 1'
#
loop_
_entity.id
_entity.type
_entity.pdbx_description
1 polymer ?
#
loop_
_entity_poly.entity_id
_entity_poly.type
_entity_poly.pdbx_seq_one_letter_code
_entity_poly.pdbx_strand_id
1 'polypeptide(L)'
;HAVCCTLLTGLIWTIQVVHYPLFAEVGTAHFAAYEQAHQESIVWLVMPLMLAELATAIWLALAEPSATRAVGLALLLTIWCSTALVQVPLHTKLSKAFEPAGHARLVRTNWVRTWAWSVRCAVVTLHGVWAPLTTASLTACVLGGATLLLLSVWWPITGTTVRKADGNEARCAPTWGWGARIG
;
A
#
# COMPACT_ATOMS: atom_id res chain seq x y z
N HIS A 1 -8.88 1.22 8.54
CA HIS A 1 -8.56 0.47 7.31
C HIS A 1 -7.16 -0.14 7.36
N ALA A 2 -6.09 0.62 7.09
CA ALA A 2 -4.71 0.08 7.07
C ALA A 2 -4.33 -0.70 8.35
N VAL A 3 -4.66 -0.17 9.53
CA VAL A 3 -4.40 -0.84 10.82
C VAL A 3 -5.08 -2.21 10.89
N CYS A 4 -6.36 -2.31 10.57
CA CYS A 4 -7.10 -3.58 10.59
C CYS A 4 -6.49 -4.59 9.62
N CYS A 5 -6.18 -4.17 8.39
CA CYS A 5 -5.54 -5.00 7.39
C CYS A 5 -4.17 -5.54 7.88
N THR A 6 -3.33 -4.69 8.48
CA THR A 6 -2.03 -5.11 9.01
C THR A 6 -2.16 -6.08 10.16
N LEU A 7 -3.07 -5.81 11.11
CA LEU A 7 -3.33 -6.71 12.24
C LEU A 7 -3.83 -8.08 11.78
N LEU A 8 -4.78 -8.12 10.84
CA LEU A 8 -5.29 -9.36 10.27
C LEU A 8 -4.23 -10.11 9.45
N THR A 9 -3.33 -9.38 8.79
CA THR A 9 -2.20 -9.97 8.06
C THR A 9 -1.21 -10.61 9.03
N GLY A 10 -0.83 -9.92 10.12
CA GLY A 10 0.00 -10.53 11.16
C GLY A 10 -0.66 -11.77 11.76
N LEU A 11 -1.94 -11.67 12.10
CA LEU A 11 -2.72 -12.76 12.67
C LEU A 11 -2.76 -13.98 11.74
N ILE A 12 -3.04 -13.82 10.44
CA ILE A 12 -3.11 -14.97 9.53
C ILE A 12 -1.75 -15.66 9.38
N TRP A 13 -0.65 -14.92 9.42
CA TRP A 13 0.70 -15.49 9.42
C TRP A 13 0.97 -16.27 10.70
N THR A 14 0.61 -15.73 11.87
CA THR A 14 0.71 -16.45 13.15
C THR A 14 -0.12 -17.74 13.14
N ILE A 15 -1.32 -17.70 12.56
CA ILE A 15 -2.15 -18.90 12.43
C ILE A 15 -1.50 -19.91 11.48
N GLN A 16 -1.05 -19.46 10.31
CA GLN A 16 -0.52 -20.33 9.26
C GLN A 16 0.79 -21.02 9.66
N VAL A 17 1.71 -20.29 10.28
CA VAL A 17 3.08 -20.76 10.54
C VAL A 17 3.22 -21.37 11.93
N VAL A 18 2.43 -20.90 12.90
CA VAL A 18 2.58 -21.33 14.30
C VAL A 18 1.42 -22.22 14.72
N HIS A 19 0.18 -21.71 14.71
CA HIS A 19 -0.93 -22.45 15.31
C HIS A 19 -1.30 -23.71 14.52
N TYR A 20 -1.43 -23.60 13.20
CA TYR A 20 -1.83 -24.73 12.39
C TYR A 20 -0.83 -25.89 12.43
N PRO A 21 0.50 -25.68 12.41
CA PRO A 21 1.44 -26.78 12.68
C PRO A 21 1.28 -27.36 14.09
N LEU A 22 1.13 -26.53 15.13
CA LEU A 22 0.98 -26.99 16.51
C LEU A 22 -0.29 -27.81 16.77
N PHE A 23 -1.31 -27.70 15.92
CA PHE A 23 -2.51 -28.55 16.01
C PHE A 23 -2.19 -30.05 15.92
N ALA A 24 -1.14 -30.42 15.18
CA ALA A 24 -0.71 -31.81 15.08
C ALA A 24 -0.10 -32.35 16.40
N GLU A 25 0.38 -31.45 17.27
CA GLU A 25 1.07 -31.80 18.51
C GLU A 25 0.12 -31.98 19.71
N VAL A 26 -1.16 -31.61 19.59
CA VAL A 26 -2.16 -31.68 20.68
C VAL A 26 -2.53 -33.13 21.04
N GLY A 27 -2.38 -34.05 20.08
CA GLY A 27 -2.80 -35.44 20.21
C GLY A 27 -4.32 -35.63 20.03
N THR A 28 -4.71 -36.80 19.51
CA THR A 28 -6.09 -37.08 19.07
C THR A 28 -7.13 -37.07 20.18
N ALA A 29 -6.74 -37.44 21.41
CA ALA A 29 -7.65 -37.54 22.56
C ALA A 29 -8.21 -36.18 23.01
N HIS A 30 -7.42 -35.11 22.91
CA HIS A 30 -7.79 -33.77 23.40
C HIS A 30 -8.07 -32.77 22.27
N PHE A 31 -7.75 -33.12 21.02
CA PHE A 31 -7.82 -32.21 19.89
C PHE A 31 -9.21 -31.61 19.68
N ALA A 32 -10.29 -32.39 19.77
CA ALA A 32 -11.65 -31.89 19.55
C ALA A 32 -12.03 -30.78 20.53
N ALA A 33 -11.72 -30.96 21.82
CA ALA A 33 -11.95 -29.97 22.85
C ALA A 33 -11.06 -28.72 22.65
N TYR A 34 -9.80 -28.93 22.31
CA TYR A 34 -8.87 -27.84 21.98
C TYR A 34 -9.36 -27.00 20.79
N GLU A 35 -9.80 -27.65 19.71
CA GLU A 35 -10.28 -26.97 18.50
C GLU A 35 -11.56 -26.19 18.76
N GLN A 36 -12.50 -26.73 19.55
CA GLN A 36 -13.71 -25.99 19.97
C GLN A 36 -13.33 -24.72 20.75
N ALA A 37 -12.47 -24.86 21.76
CA ALA A 37 -11.99 -23.71 22.54
C ALA A 37 -11.24 -22.70 21.67
N HIS A 38 -10.46 -23.16 20.69
CA HIS A 38 -9.78 -22.30 19.72
C HIS A 38 -10.78 -21.51 18.88
N GLN A 39 -11.79 -22.16 18.29
CA GLN A 39 -12.83 -21.49 17.48
C GLN A 39 -13.59 -20.44 18.30
N GLU A 40 -14.00 -20.78 19.52
CA GLU A 40 -14.73 -19.89 20.42
C GLU A 40 -13.89 -18.68 20.85
N SER A 41 -12.58 -18.86 21.05
CA SER A 41 -11.69 -17.78 21.47
C SER A 41 -11.31 -16.87 20.31
N ILE A 42 -10.97 -17.45 19.16
CA ILE A 42 -10.44 -16.69 18.03
C ILE A 42 -11.51 -15.82 17.37
N VAL A 43 -12.79 -16.22 17.44
CA VAL A 43 -13.89 -15.47 16.82
C VAL A 43 -14.04 -14.07 17.43
N TRP A 44 -13.82 -13.93 18.74
CA TRP A 44 -13.89 -12.64 19.44
C TRP A 44 -12.82 -11.65 18.99
N LEU A 45 -11.66 -12.16 18.57
CA LEU A 45 -10.58 -11.33 18.04
C LEU A 45 -10.77 -11.05 16.54
N VAL A 46 -11.04 -12.10 15.75
CA VAL A 46 -11.05 -12.02 14.29
C VAL A 46 -12.29 -11.30 13.78
N MET A 47 -13.48 -11.62 14.27
CA MET A 47 -14.73 -11.13 13.67
C MET A 47 -14.88 -9.60 13.73
N PRO A 48 -14.61 -8.92 14.86
CA PRO A 48 -14.70 -7.46 14.90
C PRO A 48 -13.73 -6.79 13.92
N LEU A 49 -12.49 -7.30 13.83
CA LEU A 49 -11.48 -6.80 12.90
C LEU A 49 -11.88 -7.04 11.44
N MET A 50 -12.37 -8.23 11.11
CA MET A 50 -12.83 -8.60 9.77
C MET A 50 -14.01 -7.74 9.30
N LEU A 51 -14.98 -7.50 10.19
CA LEU A 51 -16.15 -6.67 9.90
C LEU A 51 -15.78 -5.19 9.74
N ALA A 52 -14.94 -4.65 10.63
CA ALA A 52 -14.44 -3.29 10.51
C ALA A 52 -13.65 -3.08 9.20
N GLU A 53 -12.83 -4.07 8.82
CA GLU A 53 -12.09 -4.04 7.57
C GLU A 53 -13.01 -4.07 6.35
N LEU A 54 -14.05 -4.92 6.36
CA LEU A 54 -15.03 -4.99 5.28
C LEU A 54 -15.85 -3.69 5.15
N ALA A 55 -16.38 -3.19 6.26
CA ALA A 55 -17.17 -1.96 6.27
C ALA A 55 -16.33 -0.77 5.76
N THR A 56 -15.09 -0.63 6.24
CA THR A 56 -14.20 0.44 5.78
C THR A 56 -13.76 0.25 4.33
N ALA A 57 -13.53 -0.98 3.86
CA ALA A 57 -13.21 -1.26 2.46
C ALA A 57 -14.34 -0.83 1.50
N ILE A 58 -15.57 -1.20 1.84
CA ILE A 58 -16.76 -0.86 1.05
C ILE A 58 -16.96 0.65 1.04
N TRP A 59 -16.93 1.30 2.21
CA TRP A 59 -17.09 2.74 2.31
C TRP A 59 -16.05 3.49 1.46
N LEU A 60 -14.79 3.09 1.56
CA LEU A 60 -13.70 3.68 0.77
C LEU A 60 -13.86 3.43 -0.73
N ALA A 61 -14.29 2.24 -1.15
CA ALA A 61 -14.50 1.93 -2.57
C ALA A 61 -15.65 2.73 -3.19
N LEU A 62 -16.69 3.05 -2.40
CA LEU A 62 -17.82 3.87 -2.84
C LEU A 62 -17.50 5.37 -2.82
N ALA A 63 -16.76 5.84 -1.81
CA ALA A 63 -16.44 7.26 -1.66
C ALA A 63 -15.48 7.78 -2.73
N GLU A 64 -14.52 6.96 -3.17
CA GLU A 64 -13.54 7.34 -4.19
C GLU A 64 -13.21 6.14 -5.08
N PRO A 65 -14.06 5.81 -6.07
CA PRO A 65 -13.87 4.65 -6.92
C PRO A 65 -12.52 4.69 -7.67
N SER A 66 -11.74 3.62 -7.55
CA SER A 66 -10.50 3.46 -8.30
C SER A 66 -10.20 1.98 -8.56
N ALA A 67 -9.41 1.70 -9.60
CA ALA A 67 -8.99 0.33 -9.91
C ALA A 67 -8.29 -0.33 -8.70
N THR A 68 -7.46 0.42 -7.97
CA THR A 68 -6.77 -0.06 -6.77
C THR A 68 -7.73 -0.47 -5.67
N ARG A 69 -8.78 0.34 -5.42
CA ARG A 69 -9.80 0.02 -4.40
C ARG A 69 -10.67 -1.17 -4.84
N ALA A 70 -10.99 -1.28 -6.12
CA ALA A 70 -11.71 -2.43 -6.67
C ALA A 70 -10.91 -3.73 -6.52
N VAL A 71 -9.62 -3.73 -6.87
CA VAL A 71 -8.71 -4.88 -6.66
C VAL A 71 -8.61 -5.23 -5.19
N GLY A 72 -8.46 -4.22 -4.32
CA GLY A 72 -8.50 -4.41 -2.88
C GLY A 72 -9.77 -5.14 -2.45
N LEU A 73 -10.94 -4.59 -2.78
CA LEU A 73 -12.23 -5.18 -2.40
C LEU A 73 -12.39 -6.62 -2.94
N ALA A 74 -11.96 -6.90 -4.17
CA ALA A 74 -11.98 -8.24 -4.74
C ALA A 74 -11.11 -9.24 -3.94
N LEU A 75 -9.91 -8.83 -3.51
CA LEU A 75 -9.07 -9.63 -2.61
C LEU A 75 -9.77 -9.90 -1.28
N LEU A 76 -10.43 -8.88 -0.71
CA LEU A 76 -11.15 -9.03 0.55
C LEU A 76 -12.35 -9.98 0.42
N LEU A 77 -13.12 -9.88 -0.66
CA LEU A 77 -14.20 -10.81 -0.95
C LEU A 77 -13.68 -12.24 -1.13
N THR A 78 -12.55 -12.42 -1.81
CA THR A 78 -11.89 -13.73 -1.92
C THR A 78 -11.52 -14.30 -0.55
N ILE A 79 -10.99 -13.47 0.35
CA ILE A 79 -10.67 -13.87 1.73
C ILE A 79 -11.95 -14.31 2.47
N TRP A 80 -13.02 -13.51 2.38
CA TRP A 80 -14.31 -13.83 3.02
C TRP A 80 -14.92 -15.12 2.49
N CYS A 81 -14.98 -15.28 1.17
CA CYS A 81 -15.50 -16.50 0.52
C CYS A 81 -14.68 -17.73 0.91
N SER A 82 -13.35 -17.64 0.89
CA SER A 82 -12.49 -18.73 1.33
C SER A 82 -12.79 -19.08 2.80
N THR A 83 -12.84 -18.08 3.68
CA THR A 83 -13.11 -18.27 5.11
C THR A 83 -14.45 -19.00 5.32
N ALA A 84 -15.53 -18.50 4.73
CA ALA A 84 -16.88 -19.02 4.94
C ALA A 84 -17.11 -20.40 4.29
N LEU A 85 -16.55 -20.62 3.10
CA LEU A 85 -16.84 -21.84 2.31
C LEU A 85 -15.82 -22.96 2.53
N VAL A 86 -14.63 -22.63 3.03
CA VAL A 86 -13.53 -23.61 3.18
C VAL A 86 -13.11 -23.73 4.64
N GLN A 87 -12.68 -22.65 5.29
CA GLN A 87 -12.12 -22.74 6.65
C GLN A 87 -13.19 -23.06 7.69
N VAL A 88 -14.35 -22.39 7.66
CA VAL A 88 -15.43 -22.66 8.61
C VAL A 88 -15.87 -24.14 8.55
N PRO A 89 -16.21 -24.73 7.39
CA PRO A 89 -16.57 -26.14 7.33
C PRO A 89 -15.46 -27.10 7.75
N LEU A 90 -14.20 -26.78 7.47
CA LEU A 90 -13.06 -27.61 7.89
C LEU A 90 -12.89 -27.58 9.42
N HIS A 91 -12.93 -26.40 10.03
CA HIS A 91 -12.87 -26.25 11.48
C HIS A 91 -14.06 -26.92 12.17
N THR A 92 -15.28 -26.84 11.62
CA THR A 92 -16.46 -27.57 12.15
C THR A 92 -16.31 -29.10 12.07
N LYS A 93 -15.54 -29.62 11.10
CA LYS A 93 -15.25 -31.05 11.03
C LYS A 93 -14.18 -31.44 12.04
N LEU A 94 -13.10 -30.66 12.10
CA LEU A 94 -11.98 -30.87 13.00
C LEU A 94 -12.36 -30.70 14.49
N SER A 95 -13.37 -29.88 14.78
CA SER A 95 -13.90 -29.72 16.14
C SER A 95 -14.57 -30.98 16.70
N LYS A 96 -14.85 -31.99 15.86
CA LYS A 96 -15.42 -33.28 16.28
C LYS A 96 -14.34 -34.33 16.55
N ALA A 97 -13.30 -34.37 15.72
CA ALA A 97 -12.19 -35.30 15.86
C ALA A 97 -11.00 -34.83 15.01
N PHE A 98 -9.79 -35.18 15.45
CA PHE A 98 -8.60 -34.95 14.62
C PHE A 98 -8.60 -35.89 13.42
N GLU A 99 -8.47 -35.32 12.23
CA GLU A 99 -8.42 -36.05 10.98
C GLU A 99 -7.23 -35.50 10.15
N PRO A 100 -6.16 -36.29 9.94
CA PRO A 100 -4.92 -35.79 9.33
C PRO A 100 -5.11 -35.17 7.94
N ALA A 101 -5.98 -35.73 7.09
CA ALA A 101 -6.20 -35.16 5.75
C ALA A 101 -6.98 -33.84 5.83
N GLY A 102 -7.92 -33.73 6.76
CA GLY A 102 -8.66 -32.51 7.09
C GLY A 102 -7.75 -31.41 7.61
N HIS A 103 -6.83 -31.74 8.52
CA HIS A 103 -5.80 -30.82 9.00
C HIS A 103 -4.85 -30.37 7.86
N ALA A 104 -4.30 -31.30 7.09
CA ALA A 104 -3.44 -30.95 5.95
C ALA A 104 -4.17 -30.06 4.92
N ARG A 105 -5.47 -30.33 4.67
CA ARG A 105 -6.30 -29.51 3.80
C ARG A 105 -6.54 -28.11 4.39
N LEU A 106 -6.75 -28.00 5.70
CA LEU A 106 -6.88 -26.72 6.39
C LEU A 106 -5.61 -25.88 6.19
N VAL A 107 -4.43 -26.44 6.47
CA VAL A 107 -3.14 -25.76 6.30
C VAL A 107 -2.91 -25.34 4.85
N ARG A 108 -3.15 -26.24 3.89
CA ARG A 108 -2.93 -25.97 2.47
C ARG A 108 -3.85 -24.88 1.93
N THR A 109 -5.14 -24.95 2.27
CA THR A 109 -6.12 -23.99 1.75
C THR A 109 -6.01 -22.61 2.39
N ASN A 110 -5.50 -22.53 3.62
CA ASN A 110 -5.32 -21.26 4.29
C ASN A 110 -4.19 -20.40 3.68
N TRP A 111 -3.22 -20.99 3.00
CA TRP A 111 -2.21 -20.23 2.23
C TRP A 111 -2.82 -19.27 1.22
N VAL A 112 -3.97 -19.59 0.63
CA VAL A 112 -4.69 -18.66 -0.25
C VAL A 112 -5.04 -17.37 0.49
N ARG A 113 -5.54 -17.48 1.73
CA ARG A 113 -5.87 -16.32 2.57
C ARG A 113 -4.62 -15.59 3.04
N THR A 114 -3.56 -16.33 3.40
CA THR A 114 -2.28 -15.74 3.82
C THR A 114 -1.69 -14.87 2.71
N TRP A 115 -1.67 -15.36 1.47
CA TRP A 115 -1.20 -14.59 0.33
C TRP A 115 -2.14 -13.44 -0.01
N ALA A 116 -3.46 -13.67 -0.02
CA ALA A 116 -4.44 -12.62 -0.30
C ALA A 116 -4.35 -11.46 0.71
N TRP A 117 -4.19 -11.75 2.01
CA TRP A 117 -3.96 -10.74 3.05
C TRP A 117 -2.64 -10.00 2.83
N SER A 118 -1.57 -10.72 2.50
CA SER A 118 -0.25 -10.11 2.28
C SER A 118 -0.27 -9.15 1.09
N VAL A 119 -0.84 -9.57 -0.04
CA VAL A 119 -1.00 -8.73 -1.24
C VAL A 119 -1.89 -7.53 -0.92
N ARG A 120 -3.02 -7.75 -0.24
CA ARG A 120 -3.93 -6.66 0.16
C ARG A 120 -3.23 -5.66 1.07
N CYS A 121 -2.48 -6.12 2.06
CA CYS A 121 -1.72 -5.26 2.98
C CYS A 121 -0.69 -4.42 2.22
N ALA A 122 0.01 -5.02 1.25
CA ALA A 122 0.93 -4.30 0.37
C ALA A 122 0.18 -3.23 -0.45
N VAL A 123 -0.95 -3.57 -1.07
CA VAL A 123 -1.76 -2.61 -1.85
C VAL A 123 -2.24 -1.44 -0.99
N VAL A 124 -2.79 -1.72 0.21
CA VAL A 124 -3.30 -0.68 1.12
C VAL A 124 -2.16 0.22 1.61
N THR A 125 -1.01 -0.37 1.95
CA THR A 125 0.15 0.38 2.45
C THR A 125 0.78 1.22 1.35
N LEU A 126 1.00 0.65 0.17
CA LEU A 126 1.55 1.38 -0.98
C LEU A 126 0.60 2.48 -1.42
N HIS A 127 -0.70 2.21 -1.57
CA HIS A 127 -1.64 3.27 -1.92
C HIS A 127 -1.69 4.39 -0.86
N GLY A 128 -1.66 4.04 0.43
CA GLY A 128 -1.67 5.00 1.53
C GLY A 128 -0.40 5.86 1.64
N VAL A 129 0.76 5.32 1.27
CA VAL A 129 2.05 6.05 1.27
C VAL A 129 2.23 6.88 0.01
N TRP A 130 1.84 6.37 -1.15
CA TRP A 130 2.11 7.02 -2.44
C TRP A 130 1.13 8.14 -2.80
N ALA A 131 -0.13 8.06 -2.37
CA ALA A 131 -1.13 9.12 -2.59
C ALA A 131 -0.75 10.49 -1.97
N PRO A 132 -0.28 10.58 -0.69
CA PRO A 132 0.14 11.86 -0.13
C PRO A 132 1.45 12.38 -0.72
N LEU A 133 2.38 11.51 -1.13
CA LEU A 133 3.64 11.92 -1.75
C LEU A 133 3.42 12.55 -3.13
N THR A 134 2.52 12.01 -3.94
CA THR A 134 2.18 12.56 -5.25
C THR A 134 1.41 13.88 -5.15
N THR A 135 0.46 14.01 -4.22
CA THR A 135 -0.22 15.29 -3.95
C THR A 135 0.72 16.35 -3.38
N ALA A 136 1.62 16.00 -2.45
CA ALA A 136 2.62 16.93 -1.93
C ALA A 136 3.57 17.42 -3.04
N SER A 137 3.99 16.53 -3.93
CA SER A 137 4.86 16.86 -5.08
C SER A 137 4.15 17.77 -6.09
N LEU A 138 2.87 17.51 -6.39
CA LEU A 138 2.06 18.34 -7.29
C LEU A 138 1.78 19.73 -6.67
N THR A 139 1.46 19.79 -5.38
CA THR A 139 1.27 21.07 -4.67
C THR A 139 2.58 21.87 -4.63
N ALA A 140 3.72 21.20 -4.41
CA ALA A 140 5.04 21.84 -4.45
C ALA A 140 5.41 22.32 -5.87
N CYS A 141 5.07 21.59 -6.93
CA CYS A 141 5.23 22.05 -8.31
C CYS A 141 4.35 23.26 -8.64
N VAL A 142 3.09 23.27 -8.18
CA VAL A 142 2.15 24.39 -8.41
C VAL A 142 2.56 25.64 -7.63
N LEU A 143 2.94 25.50 -6.35
CA LEU A 143 3.41 26.61 -5.51
C LEU A 143 4.81 27.09 -5.91
N GLY A 144 5.70 26.19 -6.32
CA GLY A 144 7.03 26.52 -6.87
C GLY A 144 6.95 27.28 -8.19
N GLY A 145 6.01 26.89 -9.08
CA GLY A 145 5.72 27.62 -10.31
C GLY A 145 5.11 29.00 -10.06
N ALA A 146 4.21 29.14 -9.08
CA ALA A 146 3.64 30.43 -8.69
C ALA A 146 4.69 31.39 -8.07
N THR A 147 5.66 30.84 -7.33
CA THR A 147 6.75 31.64 -6.72
C THR A 147 7.72 32.15 -7.79
N LEU A 148 8.03 31.36 -8.82
CA LEU A 148 8.87 31.79 -9.94
C LEU A 148 8.19 32.85 -10.82
N LEU A 149 6.87 32.75 -11.03
CA LEU A 149 6.11 33.77 -11.76
C LEU A 149 6.09 35.12 -11.01
N LEU A 150 5.91 35.10 -9.69
CA LEU A 150 5.94 36.33 -8.88
C LEU A 150 7.34 36.97 -8.84
N LEU A 151 8.42 36.19 -8.79
CA LEU A 151 9.78 36.72 -8.85
C LEU A 151 10.16 37.30 -10.22
N SER A 152 9.56 36.79 -11.31
CA SER A 152 9.78 37.33 -12.66
C SER A 152 9.09 38.67 -12.91
N VAL A 153 8.02 38.99 -12.16
CA VAL A 153 7.28 40.27 -12.27
C VAL A 153 7.99 41.41 -11.53
N TRP A 154 8.82 41.09 -10.53
CA TRP A 154 9.53 42.09 -9.71
C TRP A 154 11.02 42.21 -10.01
N TRP A 155 11.57 41.43 -10.94
CA TRP A 155 12.98 41.58 -11.31
C TRP A 155 13.17 42.89 -12.08
N PRO A 156 13.85 43.91 -11.52
CA PRO A 156 14.17 45.10 -12.27
C PRO A 156 15.24 44.68 -13.29
N ILE A 157 14.95 44.83 -14.58
CA ILE A 157 15.99 44.83 -15.60
C ILE A 157 16.80 46.11 -15.35
N THR A 158 17.77 46.04 -14.43
CA THR A 158 18.78 47.07 -14.29
C THR A 158 19.65 46.96 -15.52
N GLY A 159 19.37 47.83 -16.51
CA GLY A 159 20.28 48.04 -17.63
C GLY A 159 21.65 48.43 -17.06
N THR A 160 22.60 47.52 -17.11
CA THR A 160 23.97 47.78 -16.72
C THR A 160 24.61 48.67 -17.78
N THR A 161 24.65 49.98 -17.54
CA THR A 161 25.49 50.88 -18.32
C THR A 161 26.95 50.56 -18.00
N VAL A 162 27.61 49.82 -18.90
CA VAL A 162 29.05 49.59 -18.84
C VAL A 162 29.76 50.92 -19.11
N ARG A 163 30.34 51.52 -18.07
CA ARG A 163 31.20 52.71 -18.20
C ARG A 163 32.56 52.25 -18.72
N LYS A 164 32.88 52.57 -19.98
CA LYS A 164 34.24 52.40 -20.51
C LYS A 164 35.20 53.31 -19.74
N ALA A 165 36.31 52.75 -19.27
CA ALA A 165 37.37 53.43 -18.54
C ALA A 165 38.51 53.80 -19.49
N ASP A 166 38.22 54.59 -20.50
CA ASP A 166 39.24 55.19 -21.36
C ASP A 166 38.65 56.45 -22.02
N GLY A 167 39.05 57.60 -21.48
CA GLY A 167 38.70 58.92 -22.00
C GLY A 167 39.51 59.24 -23.25
N ASN A 168 39.16 58.64 -24.38
CA ASN A 168 39.64 59.12 -25.67
C ASN A 168 38.55 58.97 -26.74
N GLU A 169 38.06 60.12 -27.23
CA GLU A 169 37.17 60.18 -28.38
C GLU A 169 37.96 59.83 -29.65
N ALA A 170 37.61 58.71 -30.30
CA ALA A 170 37.97 58.47 -31.68
C ALA A 170 36.71 58.08 -32.46
N ARG A 171 36.34 58.95 -33.42
CA ARG A 171 35.28 58.72 -34.40
C ARG A 171 35.74 57.78 -35.53
N CYS A 172 34.75 57.10 -36.12
CA CYS A 172 34.74 56.36 -37.40
C CYS A 172 35.52 55.02 -37.41
N ALA A 173 35.07 53.91 -38.01
CA ALA A 173 34.00 53.59 -38.98
C ALA A 173 33.67 52.07 -38.89
N PRO A 174 32.59 51.55 -39.52
CA PRO A 174 32.25 50.14 -39.46
C PRO A 174 33.06 49.34 -40.48
N THR A 175 33.72 48.26 -40.06
CA THR A 175 34.30 47.27 -40.98
C THR A 175 33.77 45.88 -40.64
N TRP A 176 32.96 45.37 -41.57
CA TRP A 176 32.64 43.97 -41.73
C TRP A 176 33.91 43.18 -42.09
N GLY A 177 34.05 41.95 -41.59
CA GLY A 177 35.14 41.07 -42.00
C GLY A 177 35.08 39.67 -41.39
N TRP A 178 34.58 38.73 -42.19
CA TRP A 178 34.73 37.29 -42.00
C TRP A 178 36.20 36.85 -42.11
N GLY A 179 36.60 35.80 -41.38
CA GLY A 179 37.71 34.94 -41.80
C GLY A 179 38.67 34.43 -40.72
N ALA A 180 38.57 33.12 -40.46
CA ALA A 180 39.63 32.12 -40.20
C ALA A 180 41.03 32.57 -39.72
N ARG A 181 41.62 31.82 -38.77
CA ARG A 181 42.58 30.72 -39.06
C ARG A 181 43.18 30.13 -37.77
N ILE A 182 43.22 28.80 -37.75
CA ILE A 182 44.06 27.86 -36.99
C ILE A 182 45.51 28.32 -36.70
N GLY A 183 46.01 27.90 -35.54
CA GLY A 183 47.41 27.88 -35.10
C GLY A 183 47.51 27.13 -33.78
#